data_AF-A0A7S2A2W4-F1
#
_entry.id   AF-A0A7S2A2W4-F1
#
_cell.length_a   1.000
_cell.length_b   1.000
_cell.length_c   1.000
_cell.angle_alpha   90.00
_cell.angle_beta   90.00
_cell.angle_gamma   90.00
#
_symmetry.space_group_name_H-M   'P 1'
#
loop_
_entity.id
_entity.type
_entity.pdbx_description
1 polymer ?
#
loop_
_entity_poly.entity_id
_entity_poly.type
_entity_poly.pdbx_seq_one_letter_code
_entity_poly.pdbx_strand_id
1 'polypeptide(L)'
;DDAGGEGPTQGNVLLCPVSMGTCLLDEEGGPSGEVTEIIEAGTPLPVHVTREVELPEGTEDLELGIVQTAGAEGVRLLAKIEDIPEGAMSVEVILELTVEGKLTIAVNGGESSVLG
;
A
#
# COMPACT_ATOMS: atom_id res chain seq x y z
N ASP A 1 18.30 -30.97 -39.74
CA ASP A 1 18.78 -29.97 -38.77
C ASP A 1 17.64 -29.24 -38.14
N ASP A 2 17.70 -29.28 -36.81
CA ASP A 2 16.84 -28.71 -35.81
C ASP A 2 17.05 -27.19 -35.72
N ALA A 3 15.97 -26.44 -35.58
CA ALA A 3 16.00 -25.11 -34.97
C ALA A 3 14.62 -24.82 -34.40
N GLY A 4 14.31 -25.50 -33.29
CA GLY A 4 13.24 -25.11 -32.39
C GLY A 4 13.50 -23.68 -31.89
N GLY A 5 12.82 -22.71 -32.51
CA GLY A 5 12.74 -21.35 -31.99
C GLY A 5 11.71 -21.31 -30.87
N GLU A 6 12.10 -21.74 -29.67
CA GLU A 6 11.37 -21.37 -28.46
C GLU A 6 11.54 -19.85 -28.30
N GLY A 7 10.47 -19.10 -28.61
CA GLY A 7 10.39 -17.67 -28.31
C GLY A 7 10.62 -17.43 -26.81
N PRO A 8 10.98 -16.21 -26.40
CA PRO A 8 11.22 -15.91 -24.99
C PRO A 8 10.00 -16.36 -24.20
N THR A 9 10.21 -17.30 -23.27
CA THR A 9 9.22 -17.71 -22.29
C THR A 9 8.73 -16.42 -21.63
N GLN A 10 7.51 -16.03 -21.94
CA GLN A 10 6.82 -14.94 -21.30
C GLN A 10 6.66 -15.38 -19.84
N GLY A 11 7.66 -15.08 -19.02
CA GLY A 11 7.66 -15.45 -17.60
C GLY A 11 6.36 -14.94 -17.02
N ASN A 12 5.60 -15.81 -16.36
CA ASN A 12 4.36 -15.43 -15.70
C ASN A 12 4.69 -14.32 -14.69
N VAL A 13 4.53 -13.06 -15.10
CA VAL A 13 4.65 -11.92 -14.21
C VAL A 13 3.47 -12.00 -13.26
N LEU A 14 3.76 -12.28 -12.00
CA LEU A 14 2.74 -12.25 -10.95
C LEU A 14 2.28 -10.80 -10.80
N LEU A 15 0.99 -10.57 -10.88
CA LEU A 15 0.40 -9.25 -10.73
C LEU A 15 -0.25 -9.16 -9.35
N CYS A 16 -0.17 -7.98 -8.74
CA CYS A 16 -0.84 -7.71 -7.47
C CYS A 16 -2.35 -7.89 -7.64
N PRO A 17 -3.01 -8.77 -6.87
CA PRO A 17 -4.43 -9.07 -7.06
C PRO A 17 -5.37 -7.97 -6.50
N VAL A 18 -4.82 -7.03 -5.74
CA VAL A 18 -5.54 -6.02 -4.96
C VAL A 18 -4.82 -4.69 -5.02
N SER A 19 -5.53 -3.60 -4.78
CA SER A 19 -4.92 -2.29 -4.58
C SER A 19 -4.61 -2.09 -3.10
N MET A 20 -3.58 -1.29 -2.81
CA MET A 20 -3.19 -0.90 -1.47
C MET A 20 -2.90 0.59 -1.43
N GLY A 21 -3.26 1.23 -0.33
CA GLY A 21 -3.15 2.67 -0.20
C GLY A 21 -3.34 3.12 1.23
N THR A 22 -3.55 4.42 1.38
CA THR A 22 -3.77 5.08 2.66
C THR A 22 -5.15 5.71 2.71
N CYS A 23 -5.77 5.74 3.88
CA CYS A 23 -6.95 6.55 4.16
C CYS A 23 -6.92 7.08 5.59
N LEU A 24 -7.73 8.08 5.88
CA LEU A 24 -7.94 8.54 7.26
C LEU A 24 -8.79 7.53 8.02
N LEU A 25 -8.62 7.45 9.32
CA LEU A 25 -9.47 6.65 10.19
C LEU A 25 -10.48 7.54 10.91
N ASP A 26 -11.69 7.01 11.11
CA ASP A 26 -12.71 7.63 11.94
C ASP A 26 -12.42 7.44 13.45
N GLU A 27 -13.23 8.05 14.31
CA GLU A 27 -13.10 7.97 15.77
C GLU A 27 -13.26 6.54 16.32
N GLU A 28 -13.86 5.62 15.55
CA GLU A 28 -13.99 4.20 15.89
C GLU A 28 -12.78 3.38 15.36
N GLY A 29 -11.85 4.01 14.66
CA GLY A 29 -10.66 3.41 14.06
C GLY A 29 -10.93 2.72 12.72
N GLY A 30 -12.08 2.96 12.10
CA GLY A 30 -12.46 2.41 10.79
C GLY A 30 -11.94 3.25 9.62
N PRO A 31 -11.71 2.65 8.43
CA PRO A 31 -11.29 3.40 7.26
C PRO A 31 -12.39 4.36 6.80
N SER A 32 -12.06 5.63 6.71
CA SER A 32 -12.98 6.72 6.37
C SER A 32 -12.45 7.55 5.19
N GLY A 33 -13.39 8.12 4.43
CA GLY A 33 -13.06 9.00 3.31
C GLY A 33 -12.50 8.28 2.08
N GLU A 34 -11.73 9.02 1.29
CA GLU A 34 -11.15 8.54 0.03
C GLU A 34 -9.84 7.79 0.29
N VAL A 35 -9.63 6.68 -0.44
CA VAL A 35 -8.38 5.93 -0.40
C VAL A 35 -7.41 6.52 -1.43
N THR A 36 -6.24 6.92 -0.96
CA THR A 36 -5.12 7.28 -1.83
C THR A 36 -4.36 6.01 -2.20
N GLU A 37 -4.52 5.53 -3.43
CA GLU A 37 -3.85 4.33 -3.91
C GLU A 37 -2.33 4.56 -4.09
N ILE A 38 -1.54 3.65 -3.54
CA ILE A 38 -0.07 3.65 -3.62
C ILE A 38 0.40 2.51 -4.54
N ILE A 39 -0.18 1.32 -4.40
CA ILE A 39 0.03 0.17 -5.29
C ILE A 39 -1.32 -0.21 -5.87
N GLU A 40 -1.44 -0.20 -7.19
CA GLU A 40 -2.68 -0.56 -7.88
C GLU A 40 -2.77 -2.07 -8.13
N ALA A 41 -3.99 -2.61 -8.15
CA ALA A 41 -4.25 -3.96 -8.65
C ALA A 41 -3.72 -4.09 -10.10
N GLY A 42 -3.08 -5.21 -10.40
CA GLY A 42 -2.41 -5.43 -11.68
C GLY A 42 -0.95 -4.99 -11.72
N THR A 43 -0.42 -4.38 -10.64
CA THR A 43 1.00 -4.00 -10.58
C THR A 43 1.90 -5.25 -10.57
N PRO A 44 2.95 -5.34 -11.41
CA PRO A 44 3.91 -6.45 -11.39
C PRO A 44 4.59 -6.63 -10.03
N LEU A 45 4.70 -7.87 -9.57
CA LEU A 45 5.40 -8.25 -8.33
C LEU A 45 6.81 -8.78 -8.60
N PRO A 46 7.78 -8.56 -7.68
CA PRO A 46 7.64 -7.74 -6.48
C PRO A 46 7.60 -6.24 -6.81
N VAL A 47 6.99 -5.45 -5.93
CA VAL A 47 6.88 -4.00 -6.10
C VAL A 47 7.34 -3.29 -4.83
N HIS A 48 8.04 -2.17 -5.02
CA HIS A 48 8.41 -1.21 -3.99
C HIS A 48 7.93 0.16 -4.44
N VAL A 49 7.10 0.83 -3.64
CA VAL A 49 6.64 2.19 -3.89
C VAL A 49 6.88 3.04 -2.65
N THR A 50 7.46 4.22 -2.86
CA THR A 50 7.53 5.29 -1.87
C THR A 50 6.66 6.43 -2.35
N ARG A 51 5.76 6.91 -1.50
CA ARG A 51 4.83 7.99 -1.85
C ARG A 51 4.61 8.92 -0.67
N GLU A 52 4.66 10.22 -0.94
CA GLU A 52 4.23 11.24 0.01
C GLU A 52 2.70 11.34 -0.01
N VAL A 53 2.09 11.29 1.16
CA VAL A 53 0.65 11.39 1.39
C VAL A 53 0.39 12.67 2.15
N GLU A 54 -0.38 13.57 1.53
CA GLU A 54 -0.80 14.82 2.16
C GLU A 54 -1.87 14.54 3.22
N LEU A 55 -1.71 15.17 4.38
CA LEU A 55 -2.68 15.12 5.47
C LEU A 55 -3.54 16.39 5.43
N PRO A 56 -4.85 16.30 5.67
CA PRO A 56 -5.68 17.49 5.76
C PRO A 56 -5.19 18.44 6.87
N GLU A 57 -5.44 19.73 6.72
CA GLU A 57 -5.18 20.69 7.81
C GLU A 57 -6.11 20.39 8.99
N GLY A 58 -5.59 20.37 10.22
CA GLY A 58 -6.34 20.06 11.44
C GLY A 58 -6.46 18.57 11.78
N THR A 59 -5.61 17.72 11.20
CA THR A 59 -5.51 16.27 11.45
C THR A 59 -4.79 15.96 12.78
N GLU A 60 -4.95 16.80 13.80
CA GLU A 60 -4.25 16.66 15.09
C GLU A 60 -4.72 15.39 15.85
N ASP A 61 -5.91 14.90 15.52
CA ASP A 61 -6.54 13.72 16.14
C ASP A 61 -6.88 12.57 15.15
N LEU A 62 -6.63 12.72 13.84
CA LEU A 62 -6.99 11.67 12.88
C LEU A 62 -5.81 10.72 12.67
N GLU A 63 -6.07 9.42 12.83
CA GLU A 63 -5.10 8.37 12.52
C GLU A 63 -5.08 8.11 11.01
N LEU A 64 -3.91 7.78 10.46
CA LEU A 64 -3.80 7.30 9.08
C LEU A 64 -3.78 5.77 9.08
N GLY A 65 -4.50 5.14 8.17
CA GLY A 65 -4.52 3.69 7.99
C GLY A 65 -3.90 3.28 6.67
N ILE A 66 -3.18 2.15 6.67
CA ILE A 66 -2.89 1.41 5.45
C ILE A 66 -4.06 0.48 5.18
N VAL A 67 -4.62 0.58 3.98
CA VAL A 67 -5.77 -0.20 3.55
C VAL A 67 -5.49 -1.01 2.31
N GLN A 68 -6.24 -2.09 2.19
CA GLN A 68 -6.36 -2.91 1.00
C GLN A 68 -7.74 -2.67 0.39
N THR A 69 -7.79 -2.46 -0.92
CA THR A 69 -9.04 -2.38 -1.68
C THR A 69 -9.10 -3.54 -2.67
N ALA A 70 -10.14 -4.35 -2.54
CA ALA A 70 -10.34 -5.54 -3.35
C ALA A 70 -11.68 -5.46 -4.10
N GLY A 71 -11.77 -4.55 -5.08
CA GLY A 71 -12.97 -4.40 -5.92
C GLY A 71 -14.26 -4.28 -5.12
N ALA A 72 -15.17 -5.26 -5.28
CA ALA A 72 -16.49 -5.28 -4.64
C ALA A 72 -16.46 -5.67 -3.14
N GLU A 73 -15.33 -6.16 -2.62
CA GLU A 73 -15.18 -6.59 -1.22
C GLU A 73 -14.95 -5.42 -0.26
N GLY A 74 -14.86 -4.19 -0.77
CA GLY A 74 -14.74 -2.98 0.04
C GLY A 74 -13.30 -2.67 0.46
N VAL A 75 -13.18 -1.80 1.45
CA VAL A 75 -11.91 -1.32 2.00
C VAL A 75 -11.61 -2.09 3.29
N ARG A 76 -10.43 -2.70 3.37
CA ARG A 76 -9.97 -3.42 4.56
C ARG A 76 -8.78 -2.71 5.17
N LEU A 77 -8.86 -2.38 6.45
CA LEU A 77 -7.72 -1.88 7.23
C LEU A 77 -6.68 -2.99 7.44
N LEU A 78 -5.44 -2.72 7.06
CA LEU A 78 -4.29 -3.62 7.22
C LEU A 78 -3.42 -3.22 8.41
N ALA A 79 -3.16 -1.92 8.55
CA ALA A 79 -2.36 -1.36 9.64
C ALA A 79 -2.83 0.04 9.97
N LYS A 80 -2.61 0.45 11.21
CA LYS A 80 -2.70 1.84 11.64
C LYS A 80 -1.30 2.45 11.65
N ILE A 81 -1.22 3.71 11.29
CA ILE A 81 -0.02 4.52 11.40
C ILE A 81 -0.23 5.41 12.62
N GLU A 82 0.44 5.03 13.70
CA GLU A 82 0.51 5.79 14.94
C GLU A 82 1.67 6.79 14.85
N ASP A 83 1.72 7.77 15.76
CA ASP A 83 2.82 8.75 15.88
C ASP A 83 3.05 9.68 14.66
N ILE A 84 1.98 10.11 13.99
CA ILE A 84 2.08 11.22 13.04
C ILE A 84 2.41 12.51 13.83
N PRO A 85 3.50 13.21 13.50
CA PRO A 85 3.88 14.40 14.26
C PRO A 85 2.79 15.48 14.17
N GLU A 86 2.47 16.10 15.30
CA GLU A 86 1.51 17.21 15.36
C GLU A 86 1.92 18.33 14.38
N GLY A 87 0.98 18.76 13.53
CA GLY A 87 1.22 19.76 12.50
C GLY A 87 1.95 19.24 11.25
N ALA A 88 2.16 17.94 11.10
CA ALA A 88 2.63 17.36 9.85
C ALA A 88 1.59 17.58 8.74
N MET A 89 2.05 18.14 7.61
CA MET A 89 1.21 18.35 6.42
C MET A 89 1.29 17.16 5.46
N SER A 90 2.32 16.33 5.58
CA SER A 90 2.51 15.14 4.77
C SER A 90 3.28 14.07 5.54
N VAL A 91 3.12 12.81 5.10
CA VAL A 91 3.92 11.67 5.57
C VAL A 91 4.44 10.88 4.37
N GLU A 92 5.69 10.43 4.45
CA GLU A 92 6.24 9.50 3.47
C GLU A 92 5.82 8.08 3.83
N VAL A 93 5.14 7.39 2.92
CA VAL A 93 4.72 6.00 3.08
C VAL A 93 5.46 5.14 2.08
N ILE A 94 6.07 4.07 2.58
CA ILE A 94 6.82 3.09 1.80
C ILE A 94 6.07 1.77 1.91
N LEU A 95 5.65 1.23 0.76
CA LEU A 95 5.03 -0.08 0.64
C LEU A 95 5.91 -0.98 -0.24
N GLU A 96 6.25 -2.14 0.29
CA GLU A 96 6.92 -3.21 -0.46
C GLU A 96 6.04 -4.46 -0.44
N LEU A 97 5.65 -4.96 -1.60
CA LEU A 97 4.92 -6.22 -1.72
C LEU A 97 5.74 -7.23 -2.49
N THR A 98 6.04 -8.33 -1.81
CA THR A 98 6.80 -9.45 -2.37
C THR A 98 5.91 -10.38 -3.20
N VAL A 99 6.54 -11.22 -4.04
CA VAL A 99 5.85 -12.28 -4.79
C VAL A 99 5.19 -13.33 -3.89
N GLU A 100 5.62 -13.44 -2.64
CA GLU A 100 5.04 -14.35 -1.63
C GLU A 100 3.80 -13.77 -0.95
N GLY A 101 3.43 -12.52 -1.25
CA GLY A 101 2.30 -11.83 -0.64
C GLY A 101 2.62 -11.15 0.69
N LYS A 102 3.89 -11.03 1.07
CA LYS A 102 4.31 -10.26 2.25
C LYS A 102 4.36 -8.78 1.91
N LEU A 103 3.61 -7.98 2.67
CA LEU A 103 3.57 -6.53 2.60
C LEU A 103 4.42 -5.94 3.72
N THR A 104 5.45 -5.17 3.39
CA THR A 104 6.22 -4.35 4.32
C THR A 104 5.74 -2.91 4.20
N ILE A 105 5.48 -2.27 5.34
CA ILE A 105 5.03 -0.88 5.46
C ILE A 105 6.07 -0.13 6.29
N ALA A 106 6.54 1.02 5.83
CA ALA A 106 7.32 1.95 6.63
C ALA A 106 6.81 3.38 6.43
N VAL A 107 6.88 4.21 7.47
CA VAL A 107 6.41 5.60 7.44
C VAL A 107 7.51 6.54 7.91
N ASN A 108 7.78 7.60 7.15
CA ASN A 108 8.83 8.60 7.42
C ASN A 108 10.22 7.98 7.69
N GLY A 109 10.53 6.85 7.05
CA GLY A 109 11.76 6.10 7.31
C GLY A 109 11.86 5.48 8.71
N GLY A 110 10.74 5.42 9.45
CA GLY A 110 10.59 4.82 10.77
C GLY A 110 10.50 3.28 10.73
N GLU A 111 9.98 2.71 11.82
CA GLU A 111 9.94 1.26 12.01
C GLU A 111 9.04 0.58 10.96
N SER A 112 9.56 -0.47 10.33
CA SER A 112 8.83 -1.19 9.29
C SER A 112 7.99 -2.31 9.89
N SER A 113 6.69 -2.34 9.58
CA SER A 113 5.79 -3.45 9.92
C SER A 113 5.63 -4.41 8.74
N VAL A 114 5.71 -5.72 8.99
CA VAL A 114 5.51 -6.76 7.97
C VAL A 114 4.19 -7.48 8.23
N LEU A 115 3.36 -7.55 7.20
CA LEU A 115 2.09 -8.25 7.17
C LEU A 115 2.18 -9.40 6.15
N GLY A 116 1.73 -10.59 6.49
CA GLY A 116 1.77 -11.78 5.63
C GLY A 116 0.91 -12.92 6.14
#